data_AF-A0AA39MSE1-F1
#
_entry.id   AF-A0AA39MSE1-F1
#
_cell.length_a   1.000
_cell.length_b   1.000
_cell.length_c   1.000
_cell.angle_alpha   90.00
_cell.angle_beta   90.00
_cell.angle_gamma   90.00
#
_symmetry.space_group_name_H-M   'P 1'
#
loop_
_entity.id
_entity.type
_entity.pdbx_description
1 polymer ?
#
loop_
_entity_poly.entity_id
_entity_poly.type
_entity_poly.pdbx_seq_one_letter_code
_entity_poly.pdbx_strand_id
1 'polypeptide(L)'
;MRRLYLRLFLGPLPHILVCLETVRIDTLSQKKKTKDRLKECSHSEYNALDDLLTQTNKANKTAVKLQMHLNPDSVFHKRCDGKELRKLVEEANRLVSSLPFETSEDLLDDLSLAVKGIVTKHSYAGRHTKPKLNVDDLFY
;
A
#
# COMPACT_ATOMS: atom_id res chain seq x y z
N MET A 1 -11.47 19.01 5.82
CA MET A 1 -10.53 18.25 4.96
C MET A 1 -10.67 18.74 3.51
N ARG A 2 -9.58 18.94 2.75
CA ARG A 2 -9.68 19.41 1.34
C ARG A 2 -10.35 18.35 0.46
N ARG A 3 -11.29 18.72 -0.43
CA ARG A 3 -12.05 17.77 -1.29
C ARG A 3 -11.17 16.79 -2.08
N LEU A 4 -10.02 17.25 -2.58
CA LEU A 4 -9.06 16.40 -3.28
C LEU A 4 -8.47 15.32 -2.36
N TYR A 5 -8.05 15.71 -1.16
CA TYR A 5 -7.48 14.78 -0.19
C TYR A 5 -8.53 13.76 0.28
N LEU A 6 -9.78 14.20 0.49
CA LEU A 6 -10.86 13.31 0.90
C LEU A 6 -11.09 12.17 -0.11
N ARG A 7 -10.96 12.45 -1.42
CA ARG A 7 -11.05 11.40 -2.45
C ARG A 7 -9.91 10.37 -2.34
N LEU A 8 -8.70 10.82 -2.02
CA LEU A 8 -7.58 9.91 -1.77
C LEU A 8 -7.80 9.10 -0.49
N PHE A 9 -8.30 9.76 0.56
CA PHE A 9 -8.54 9.17 1.87
C PHE A 9 -9.65 8.11 1.86
N LEU A 10 -10.70 8.29 1.05
CA LEU A 10 -11.84 7.37 0.99
C LEU A 10 -11.72 6.30 -0.12
N GLY A 11 -10.80 6.47 -1.08
CA GLY A 11 -10.64 5.54 -2.20
C GLY A 11 -9.34 4.74 -2.12
N PRO A 12 -8.21 5.28 -2.62
CA PRO A 12 -6.94 4.55 -2.68
C PRO A 12 -6.25 4.33 -1.33
N LEU A 13 -6.51 5.14 -0.30
CA LEU A 13 -5.87 4.95 1.02
C LEU A 13 -6.28 3.63 1.72
N PRO A 14 -7.56 3.22 1.74
CA PRO A 14 -7.95 1.90 2.23
C PRO A 14 -7.14 0.75 1.62
N HIS A 15 -6.89 0.79 0.30
CA HIS A 15 -6.11 -0.26 -0.37
C HIS A 15 -4.68 -0.35 0.17
N ILE A 16 -3.98 0.77 0.39
CA ILE A 16 -2.63 0.70 0.96
C ILE A 16 -2.62 0.20 2.41
N LEU A 17 -3.66 0.50 3.19
CA LEU A 17 -3.80 0.00 4.55
C LEU A 17 -4.00 -1.53 4.57
N VAL A 18 -4.82 -2.05 3.66
CA VAL A 18 -5.00 -3.50 3.46
C VAL A 18 -3.67 -4.14 3.06
N CYS A 19 -2.96 -3.61 2.06
CA CYS A 19 -1.64 -4.12 1.68
C CYS A 19 -0.69 -4.22 2.88
N LEU A 20 -0.57 -3.14 3.67
CA LEU A 20 0.35 -3.11 4.80
C LEU A 20 -0.03 -4.11 5.89
N GLU A 21 -1.34 -4.36 6.10
CA GLU A 21 -1.80 -5.39 7.05
C GLU A 21 -1.53 -6.79 6.54
N THR A 22 -1.75 -7.05 5.25
CA THR A 22 -1.37 -8.32 4.63
C THR A 22 0.13 -8.56 4.73
N VAL A 23 0.97 -7.57 4.41
CA VAL A 23 2.44 -7.65 4.60
C VAL A 23 2.80 -7.96 6.06
N ARG A 24 2.15 -7.30 7.03
CA ARG A 24 2.39 -7.58 8.46
C ARG A 24 2.02 -9.01 8.81
N ILE A 25 0.87 -9.52 8.37
CA ILE A 25 0.44 -10.90 8.62
C ILE A 25 1.41 -11.89 7.98
N ASP A 26 1.77 -11.68 6.71
CA ASP A 26 2.66 -12.55 5.95
C ASP A 26 4.06 -12.57 6.56
N THR A 27 4.62 -11.41 6.92
CA THR A 27 5.93 -11.35 7.59
C THR A 27 5.91 -12.07 8.94
N LEU A 28 4.82 -12.02 9.72
CA LEU A 28 4.68 -12.79 10.96
C LEU A 28 4.60 -14.30 10.69
N SER A 29 3.85 -14.70 9.67
CA SER A 29 3.75 -16.11 9.23
C SER A 29 5.11 -16.65 8.77
N GLN A 30 5.80 -15.90 7.90
CA GLN A 30 7.13 -16.26 7.40
C GLN A 30 8.16 -16.29 8.52
N LYS A 31 8.14 -15.31 9.43
CA LYS A 31 8.99 -15.32 10.63
C LYS A 31 8.83 -16.60 11.44
N LYS A 32 7.60 -17.07 11.64
CA LYS A 32 7.33 -18.31 12.36
C LYS A 32 7.94 -19.50 11.62
N LYS A 33 7.66 -19.64 10.31
CA LYS A 33 8.21 -20.71 9.46
C LYS A 33 9.74 -20.73 9.47
N THR A 34 10.38 -19.56 9.30
CA THR A 34 11.84 -19.44 9.30
C THR A 34 12.44 -19.80 10.65
N LYS A 35 11.83 -19.37 11.76
CA LYS A 35 12.28 -19.76 13.11
C LYS A 35 12.17 -21.25 13.36
N ASP A 36 11.11 -21.90 12.88
CA ASP A 36 10.95 -23.33 13.04
C ASP A 36 12.02 -24.09 12.23
N ARG A 37 12.29 -23.67 10.98
CA ARG A 37 13.40 -24.21 10.16
C ARG A 37 14.78 -24.00 10.80
N LEU A 38 15.01 -22.85 11.43
CA LEU A 38 16.30 -22.52 12.06
C LEU A 38 16.65 -23.43 13.24
N LYS A 39 15.67 -24.12 13.84
CA LYS A 39 15.90 -25.13 14.89
C LYS A 39 16.46 -26.44 14.34
N GLU A 40 16.18 -26.74 13.07
CA GLU A 40 16.47 -28.03 12.43
C GLU A 40 17.51 -27.91 11.32
N CYS A 41 17.94 -26.68 10.98
CA CYS A 41 18.81 -26.44 9.84
C CYS A 41 20.25 -26.90 10.06
N SER A 42 20.92 -27.23 8.96
CA SER A 42 22.36 -27.47 8.95
C SER A 42 23.16 -26.18 9.18
N HIS A 43 24.43 -26.30 9.57
CA HIS A 43 25.32 -25.14 9.73
C HIS A 43 25.49 -24.34 8.43
N SER A 44 25.43 -25.00 7.27
CA SER A 44 25.52 -24.37 5.94
C SER A 44 24.32 -23.49 5.60
N GLU A 45 23.14 -23.76 6.16
CA GLU A 45 21.91 -23.01 5.87
C GLU A 45 21.62 -21.92 6.91
N TYR A 46 22.29 -21.99 8.07
CA TYR A 46 22.02 -21.13 9.21
C TYR A 46 22.10 -19.64 8.88
N ASN A 47 23.20 -19.20 8.25
CA ASN A 47 23.41 -17.79 7.92
C ASN A 47 22.33 -17.26 6.98
N ALA A 48 21.95 -18.04 5.96
CA ALA A 48 20.90 -17.65 5.02
C ALA A 48 19.52 -17.54 5.69
N LEU A 49 19.19 -18.45 6.61
CA LEU A 49 17.94 -18.40 7.36
C LEU A 49 17.92 -17.26 8.40
N ASP A 50 19.05 -16.95 9.03
CA ASP A 50 19.18 -15.83 9.96
C ASP A 50 19.05 -14.48 9.23
N ASP A 51 19.67 -14.35 8.04
CA ASP A 51 19.50 -13.19 7.17
C ASP A 51 18.05 -13.03 6.73
N LEU A 52 17.38 -14.11 6.32
CA LEU A 52 15.96 -14.12 5.97
C LEU A 52 15.09 -13.67 7.14
N LEU A 53 15.38 -14.15 8.36
CA LEU A 53 14.67 -13.76 9.58
C LEU A 53 14.87 -12.27 9.87
N THR A 54 16.09 -11.75 9.70
CA THR A 54 16.42 -10.33 9.88
C THR A 54 15.68 -9.45 8.88
N GLN A 55 15.70 -9.81 7.59
CA GLN A 55 14.98 -9.11 6.53
C GLN A 55 13.47 -9.11 6.77
N THR A 56 12.89 -10.25 7.14
CA THR A 56 11.46 -10.39 7.46
C THR A 56 11.07 -9.52 8.66
N ASN A 57 11.88 -9.50 9.71
CA ASN A 57 11.65 -8.64 10.87
C ASN A 57 11.71 -7.14 10.52
N LYS A 58 12.66 -6.75 9.65
CA LYS A 58 12.78 -5.37 9.16
C LYS A 58 11.53 -4.98 8.37
N ALA A 59 11.09 -5.82 7.44
CA ALA A 59 9.88 -5.59 6.65
C ALA A 59 8.64 -5.41 7.53
N ASN A 60 8.43 -6.28 8.52
CA ASN A 60 7.32 -6.16 9.47
C ASN A 60 7.35 -4.83 10.24
N LYS A 61 8.54 -4.43 10.75
CA LYS A 61 8.70 -3.16 11.46
C LYS A 61 8.37 -1.96 10.57
N THR A 62 8.78 -1.99 9.31
CA THR A 62 8.45 -0.94 8.34
C THR A 62 6.95 -0.91 8.05
N ALA A 63 6.31 -2.05 7.84
CA ALA A 63 4.86 -2.15 7.63
C ALA A 63 4.07 -1.53 8.79
N VAL A 64 4.41 -1.90 10.03
CA VAL A 64 3.77 -1.34 11.25
C VAL A 64 3.96 0.17 11.33
N LYS A 65 5.16 0.69 11.06
CA LYS A 65 5.41 2.15 11.09
C LYS A 65 4.58 2.89 10.04
N LEU A 66 4.51 2.36 8.82
CA LEU A 66 3.71 2.94 7.76
C LEU A 66 2.22 2.92 8.11
N GLN A 67 1.71 1.81 8.64
CA GLN A 67 0.33 1.73 9.12
C GLN A 67 0.03 2.76 10.20
N MET A 68 0.90 2.90 11.21
CA MET A 68 0.68 3.89 12.27
C MET A 68 0.62 5.32 11.71
N HIS A 69 1.43 5.63 10.70
CA HIS A 69 1.43 6.95 10.08
C HIS A 69 0.16 7.19 9.24
N LEU A 70 -0.23 6.19 8.45
CA LEU A 70 -1.35 6.22 7.51
C LEU A 70 -2.71 5.85 8.15
N ASN A 71 -2.72 5.49 9.43
CA ASN A 71 -3.92 5.10 10.13
C ASN A 71 -4.97 6.24 10.04
N PRO A 72 -6.25 5.94 9.77
CA PRO A 72 -7.30 6.97 9.64
C PRO A 72 -7.36 7.98 10.78
N ASP A 73 -7.06 7.56 12.01
CA ASP A 73 -7.11 8.39 13.22
C ASP A 73 -5.81 9.18 13.46
N SER A 74 -4.77 8.94 12.66
CA SER A 74 -3.50 9.65 12.74
C SER A 74 -3.67 11.14 12.49
N VAL A 75 -3.05 11.96 13.34
CA VAL A 75 -3.01 13.43 13.18
C VAL A 75 -2.39 13.87 11.85
N PHE A 76 -1.67 12.98 11.17
CA PHE A 76 -1.17 13.17 9.82
C PHE A 76 -2.26 13.67 8.85
N HIS A 77 -3.45 13.07 8.88
CA HIS A 77 -4.53 13.38 7.95
C HIS A 77 -5.14 14.78 8.18
N LYS A 78 -4.99 15.36 9.38
CA LYS A 78 -5.44 16.74 9.66
C LYS A 78 -4.71 17.77 8.78
N ARG A 79 -3.46 17.49 8.40
CA ARG A 79 -2.64 18.36 7.54
C ARG A 79 -3.02 18.27 6.05
N CYS A 80 -3.74 17.22 5.64
CA CYS A 80 -4.13 16.98 4.24
C CYS A 80 -2.95 17.06 3.26
N ASP A 81 -1.75 16.65 3.68
CA ASP A 81 -0.54 16.74 2.85
C ASP A 81 -0.49 15.60 1.83
N GLY A 82 -0.95 15.88 0.60
CA GLY A 82 -0.94 14.92 -0.49
C GLY A 82 0.46 14.57 -1.01
N LYS A 83 1.46 15.45 -0.83
CA LYS A 83 2.84 15.16 -1.25
C LYS A 83 3.46 14.16 -0.28
N GLU A 84 3.25 14.36 1.01
CA GLU A 84 3.76 13.43 2.02
C GLU A 84 3.02 12.09 1.96
N LEU A 85 1.70 12.08 1.74
CA LEU A 85 0.94 10.85 1.51
C LEU A 85 1.52 10.04 0.35
N ARG A 86 1.88 10.71 -0.75
CA ARG A 86 2.54 10.06 -1.89
C ARG A 86 3.85 9.40 -1.51
N LYS A 87 4.73 10.08 -0.75
CA LYS A 87 6.00 9.48 -0.32
C LYS A 87 5.79 8.22 0.53
N LEU A 88 4.82 8.26 1.44
CA LEU A 88 4.48 7.11 2.29
C LEU A 88 3.98 5.91 1.46
N VAL A 89 3.16 6.16 0.43
CA VAL A 89 2.70 5.10 -0.48
C VAL A 89 3.83 4.59 -1.38
N GLU A 90 4.73 5.45 -1.85
CA GLU A 90 5.93 5.03 -2.57
C GLU A 90 6.86 4.17 -1.69
N GLU A 91 6.96 4.48 -0.40
CA GLU A 91 7.71 3.68 0.58
C GLU A 91 7.06 2.30 0.78
N ALA A 92 5.73 2.25 0.90
CA ALA A 92 4.99 0.99 0.97
C ALA A 92 5.18 0.14 -0.31
N ASN A 93 5.18 0.76 -1.49
CA ASN A 93 5.48 0.07 -2.74
C ASN A 93 6.90 -0.54 -2.75
N ARG A 94 7.91 0.24 -2.34
CA ARG A 94 9.29 -0.26 -2.20
C ARG A 94 9.39 -1.39 -1.17
N LEU A 95 8.65 -1.29 -0.07
CA LEU A 95 8.60 -2.36 0.93
C LEU A 95 8.12 -3.67 0.31
N VAL A 96 6.98 -3.65 -0.39
CA VAL A 96 6.41 -4.85 -1.04
C VAL A 96 7.39 -5.44 -2.07
N SER A 97 7.98 -4.61 -2.93
CA SER A 97 8.96 -5.09 -3.92
C SER A 97 10.26 -5.65 -3.31
N SER A 98 10.53 -5.37 -2.04
CA SER A 98 11.74 -5.82 -1.33
C SER A 98 11.51 -7.02 -0.42
N LEU A 99 10.29 -7.56 -0.38
CA LEU A 99 9.98 -8.70 0.48
C LEU A 99 10.79 -9.93 0.04
N PRO A 100 11.37 -10.69 0.98
CA PRO A 100 12.17 -11.87 0.66
C PRO A 100 11.31 -13.12 0.42
N PHE A 101 10.05 -12.92 0.02
CA PHE A 101 9.08 -13.98 -0.24
C PHE A 101 8.01 -13.47 -1.21
N GLU A 102 7.33 -14.41 -1.86
CA GLU A 102 6.25 -14.12 -2.80
C GLU A 102 5.00 -13.58 -2.07
N THR A 103 4.34 -12.62 -2.70
CA THR A 103 3.09 -12.01 -2.22
C THR A 103 1.90 -12.51 -3.01
N SER A 104 0.71 -12.50 -2.41
CA SER A 104 -0.53 -12.84 -3.12
C SER A 104 -0.86 -11.84 -4.24
N GLU A 105 -1.61 -12.30 -5.24
CA GLU A 105 -2.12 -11.47 -6.32
C GLU A 105 -3.05 -10.36 -5.79
N ASP A 106 -3.95 -10.70 -4.85
CA ASP A 106 -4.83 -9.73 -4.17
C ASP A 106 -4.05 -8.56 -3.56
N LEU A 107 -2.92 -8.82 -2.90
CA LEU A 107 -2.06 -7.79 -2.32
C LEU A 107 -1.49 -6.87 -3.41
N LEU A 108 -1.05 -7.46 -4.53
CA LEU A 108 -0.50 -6.71 -5.66
C LEU A 108 -1.58 -5.86 -6.35
N ASP A 109 -2.81 -6.35 -6.43
CA ASP A 109 -3.95 -5.61 -6.97
C ASP A 109 -4.32 -4.42 -6.09
N ASP A 110 -4.43 -4.60 -4.78
CA ASP A 110 -4.64 -3.49 -3.83
C ASP A 110 -3.51 -2.47 -3.91
N LEU A 111 -2.26 -2.92 -4.02
CA LEU A 111 -1.10 -2.04 -4.14
C LEU A 111 -1.16 -1.23 -5.43
N SER A 112 -1.55 -1.89 -6.53
CA SER A 112 -1.74 -1.26 -7.85
C SER A 112 -2.80 -0.17 -7.78
N LEU A 113 -3.95 -0.43 -7.15
CA LEU A 113 -5.02 0.55 -6.95
C LEU A 113 -4.56 1.75 -6.12
N ALA A 114 -3.84 1.51 -5.02
CA ALA A 114 -3.30 2.57 -4.17
C ALA A 114 -2.27 3.44 -4.92
N VAL A 115 -1.31 2.81 -5.60
CA VAL A 115 -0.24 3.49 -6.35
C VAL A 115 -0.83 4.29 -7.52
N LYS A 116 -1.77 3.72 -8.28
CA LYS A 116 -2.48 4.44 -9.33
C LYS A 116 -3.24 5.64 -8.75
N GLY A 117 -3.98 5.47 -7.66
CA GLY A 117 -4.79 6.54 -7.08
C GLY A 117 -3.99 7.68 -6.43
N ILE A 118 -2.85 7.38 -5.80
CA ILE A 118 -2.10 8.36 -4.98
C ILE A 118 -0.80 8.82 -5.66
N VAL A 119 -0.06 7.89 -6.28
CA VAL A 119 1.30 8.12 -6.78
C VAL A 119 1.30 8.49 -8.26
N THR A 120 0.46 7.91 -9.12
CA THR A 120 0.44 8.41 -10.50
C THR A 120 -0.12 9.83 -10.54
N LYS A 121 0.56 10.74 -11.24
CA LYS A 121 -0.01 12.07 -11.52
C LYS A 121 -1.19 11.85 -12.45
N HIS A 122 -2.40 12.15 -11.99
CA HIS A 122 -3.53 12.31 -12.90
C HIS A 122 -3.18 13.46 -13.86
N SER A 123 -2.78 13.12 -15.08
CA SER A 123 -3.01 14.01 -16.21
C SER A 123 -4.53 14.13 -16.30
N TYR A 124 -5.08 15.29 -15.98
CA TYR A 124 -6.45 15.60 -16.34
C TYR A 124 -6.50 15.55 -17.87
N ALA A 125 -6.79 14.38 -18.45
CA ALA A 125 -7.29 14.30 -19.81
C ALA A 125 -8.46 15.28 -19.87
N GLY A 126 -8.39 16.19 -20.84
CA GLY A 126 -9.10 17.46 -20.86
C GLY A 126 -10.57 17.32 -20.47
N ARG A 127 -11.11 18.37 -19.84
CA ARG A 127 -12.55 18.49 -19.53
C ARG A 127 -13.35 17.94 -20.71
N HIS A 128 -13.95 16.77 -20.55
CA HIS A 128 -15.04 16.38 -21.44
C HIS A 128 -16.08 17.48 -21.29
N THR A 129 -16.26 18.26 -22.36
CA THR A 129 -17.36 19.19 -22.47
C THR A 129 -18.61 18.40 -22.16
N LYS A 130 -19.34 18.83 -21.13
CA LYS A 130 -20.63 18.20 -20.80
C LYS A 130 -21.46 18.17 -22.10
N PRO A 131 -22.00 17.02 -22.51
CA PRO A 131 -22.87 16.98 -23.68
C PRO A 131 -24.01 17.98 -23.46
N LYS A 132 -24.30 18.81 -24.48
CA LYS A 132 -25.47 19.67 -24.45
C LYS A 132 -26.71 18.77 -24.48
N LEU A 133 -27.63 19.02 -23.55
CA LEU A 133 -28.93 18.38 -23.52
C LEU A 133 -29.66 18.70 -24.83
N ASN A 134 -29.99 17.68 -25.62
CA ASN A 134 -30.85 17.85 -26.78
C ASN A 134 -32.29 18.10 -26.28
N VAL A 135 -32.91 19.18 -26.72
CA VAL A 135 -34.30 19.55 -26.37
C VAL A 135 -35.24 19.45 -27.58
N ASP A 136 -34.76 18.89 -28.70
CA ASP A 136 -35.52 18.80 -29.95
C ASP A 136 -36.76 17.89 -29.85
N ASP A 137 -36.86 17.05 -28.82
CA ASP A 137 -37.99 16.12 -28.61
C ASP A 137 -39.13 16.70 -27.76
N LEU A 138 -39.07 17.98 -27.35
CA LEU A 138 -40.08 18.59 -26.46
C LEU A 138 -41.20 19.37 -27.18
N PHE A 139 -41.25 19.31 -28.51
CA PHE A 139 -42.27 19.99 -29.31
C PHE A 139 -42.82 19.08 -30.41
N TYR A 140 -43.70 18.15 -30.04
CA TYR A 140 -44.75 17.60 -30.91
C TYR A 140 -46.01 17.30 -30.10
#